data_AF-A0AAU1C7R3-F1
#
_entry.id   AF-A0AAU1C7R3-F1
#
_cell.length_a   1.000
_cell.length_b   1.000
_cell.length_c   1.000
_cell.angle_alpha   90.00
_cell.angle_beta   90.00
_cell.angle_gamma   90.00
#
_symmetry.space_group_name_H-M   'P 1'
#
loop_
_entity.id
_entity.type
_entity.pdbx_description
1 polymer ?
#
loop_
_entity_poly.entity_id
_entity_poly.type
_entity_poly.pdbx_seq_one_letter_code
_entity_poly.pdbx_strand_id
1 'polypeptide(L)'
;MAIGRRRQEPEPVHGAGISIGGNNMAPLQNVVGQNISHVHQHATVEGATDIDSVRELLATFRLDLERNEPQLEHADALRAMATSVDNSLAEPAERVGALRGIAQALPALVVGSVVQQSGEALAHAIGGLVN
;
A
#
# COMPACT_ATOMS: atom_id res chain seq x y z
N MET A 1 -1.07 -53.13 41.54
CA MET A 1 -1.93 -52.74 40.40
C MET A 1 -1.46 -51.39 39.89
N ALA A 2 -0.86 -51.33 38.69
CA ALA A 2 -0.76 -50.15 37.84
C ALA A 2 -0.20 -50.61 36.47
N ILE A 3 -0.87 -50.20 35.41
CA ILE A 3 -0.64 -50.56 33.99
C ILE A 3 0.18 -49.43 33.35
N GLY A 4 1.19 -49.75 32.53
CA GLY A 4 1.88 -48.76 31.68
C GLY A 4 2.84 -49.45 30.70
N ARG A 5 2.37 -49.95 29.55
CA ARG A 5 2.18 -49.28 28.24
C ARG A 5 3.48 -49.02 27.44
N ARG A 6 3.58 -49.80 26.36
CA ARG A 6 3.92 -49.46 24.96
C ARG A 6 5.35 -49.11 24.54
N ARG A 7 5.87 -50.01 23.70
CA ARG A 7 6.84 -49.82 22.61
C ARG A 7 6.06 -49.60 21.30
N GLN A 8 6.39 -48.57 20.51
CA GLN A 8 6.57 -48.54 19.04
C GLN A 8 6.64 -47.09 18.49
N GLU A 9 7.53 -46.93 17.50
CA GLU A 9 7.97 -45.75 16.70
C GLU A 9 6.85 -45.07 15.88
N PRO A 10 7.03 -44.08 14.95
CA PRO A 10 8.22 -43.30 14.47
C PRO A 10 7.97 -41.75 14.34
N GLU A 11 8.97 -40.99 13.83
CA GLU A 11 8.86 -39.58 13.36
C GLU A 11 7.94 -39.41 12.09
N PRO A 12 7.92 -38.27 11.37
CA PRO A 12 7.35 -36.94 11.67
C PRO A 12 6.26 -36.57 10.63
N VAL A 13 5.10 -36.03 11.01
CA VAL A 13 4.05 -35.66 10.02
C VAL A 13 3.31 -34.38 10.37
N HIS A 14 3.49 -33.38 9.51
CA HIS A 14 2.55 -32.36 9.05
C HIS A 14 1.24 -32.14 9.84
N GLY A 15 1.02 -30.89 10.24
CA GLY A 15 -0.28 -30.40 10.70
C GLY A 15 -0.38 -28.88 10.57
N ALA A 16 -0.31 -28.35 9.33
CA ALA A 16 -0.62 -26.96 9.05
C ALA A 16 -2.12 -26.72 9.24
N GLY A 17 -2.50 -26.13 10.37
CA GLY A 17 -3.83 -25.56 10.57
C GLY A 17 -3.95 -24.25 9.82
N ILE A 18 -4.34 -24.32 8.54
CA ILE A 18 -4.73 -23.16 7.74
C ILE A 18 -6.23 -22.94 7.91
N SER A 19 -6.61 -22.00 8.77
CA SER A 19 -7.95 -21.40 8.75
C SER A 19 -7.93 -20.20 7.81
N ILE A 20 -8.31 -20.45 6.56
CA ILE A 20 -8.54 -19.41 5.54
C ILE A 20 -9.91 -18.77 5.84
N GLY A 21 -9.89 -17.66 6.59
CA GLY A 21 -11.01 -16.75 6.73
C GLY A 21 -11.01 -15.76 5.58
N GLY A 22 -11.75 -16.06 4.52
CA GLY A 22 -11.87 -15.17 3.37
C GLY A 22 -12.84 -14.02 3.61
N ASN A 23 -12.48 -12.84 3.09
CA ASN A 23 -13.43 -12.13 2.23
C ASN A 23 -12.71 -11.75 0.93
N ASN A 24 -13.38 -12.05 -0.17
CA ASN A 24 -12.82 -12.23 -1.50
C ASN A 24 -13.52 -11.26 -2.45
N MET A 25 -12.83 -10.21 -2.90
CA MET A 25 -13.20 -9.41 -4.08
C MET A 25 -11.97 -9.29 -4.98
N ALA A 26 -11.71 -10.41 -5.69
CA ALA A 26 -10.89 -10.75 -6.87
C ALA A 26 -10.09 -9.68 -7.69
N PRO A 27 -9.14 -10.08 -8.59
CA PRO A 27 -8.74 -11.46 -8.94
C PRO A 27 -7.23 -11.77 -8.90
N LEU A 28 -6.94 -13.01 -8.48
CA LEU A 28 -5.82 -13.85 -8.92
C LEU A 28 -4.40 -13.36 -8.63
N GLN A 29 -3.80 -13.84 -7.54
CA GLN A 29 -2.38 -14.17 -7.55
C GLN A 29 -2.19 -15.62 -7.10
N ASN A 30 -1.99 -16.49 -8.09
CA ASN A 30 -1.44 -17.83 -7.91
C ASN A 30 -0.03 -17.68 -7.32
N VAL A 31 0.14 -17.94 -6.03
CA VAL A 31 1.49 -18.12 -5.46
C VAL A 31 1.71 -19.62 -5.30
N VAL A 32 2.20 -20.23 -6.38
CA VAL A 32 2.74 -21.60 -6.34
C VAL A 32 4.12 -21.54 -5.70
N GLY A 33 4.21 -22.09 -4.49
CA GLY A 33 5.37 -22.77 -3.93
C GLY A 33 6.72 -22.08 -4.05
N GLN A 34 7.02 -21.16 -3.13
CA GLN A 34 8.37 -21.08 -2.55
C GLN A 34 8.25 -20.73 -1.06
N ASN A 35 9.06 -21.42 -0.27
CA ASN A 35 9.18 -21.28 1.18
C ASN A 35 9.57 -19.84 1.53
N ILE A 36 8.62 -19.02 1.95
CA ILE A 36 8.91 -17.67 2.47
C ILE A 36 9.17 -17.78 3.97
N SER A 37 10.36 -18.25 4.34
CA SER A 37 10.89 -18.08 5.70
C SER A 37 11.49 -16.66 5.78
N HIS A 38 10.97 -15.84 6.69
CA HIS A 38 11.15 -14.36 6.80
C HIS A 38 10.14 -13.50 6.01
N VAL A 39 8.86 -13.86 6.02
CA VAL A 39 7.85 -12.80 5.90
C VAL A 39 7.87 -12.03 7.22
N HIS A 40 8.60 -10.91 7.25
CA HIS A 40 8.22 -9.82 8.15
C HIS A 40 6.86 -9.34 7.64
N GLN A 41 5.79 -9.94 8.15
CA GLN A 41 4.47 -9.35 8.05
C GLN A 41 4.55 -8.08 8.88
N HIS A 42 4.87 -6.96 8.23
CA HIS A 42 4.27 -5.71 8.67
C HIS A 42 2.78 -5.95 8.48
N ALA A 43 2.13 -6.43 9.54
CA ALA A 43 0.73 -6.15 9.75
C ALA A 43 0.67 -4.63 9.87
N THR A 44 0.64 -3.96 8.71
CA THR A 44 0.17 -2.59 8.63
C THR A 44 -1.26 -2.71 9.09
N VAL A 45 -1.46 -2.42 10.37
CA VAL A 45 -2.77 -2.24 10.96
C VAL A 45 -3.54 -1.39 9.96
N GLU A 46 -4.59 -1.95 9.37
CA GLU A 46 -5.69 -1.18 8.80
C GLU A 46 -6.11 -0.19 9.88
N GLY A 47 -5.61 1.04 9.79
CA GLY A 47 -5.72 1.98 10.88
C GLY A 47 -5.29 3.36 10.41
N ALA A 48 -6.11 3.95 9.54
CA ALA A 48 -6.04 5.32 9.04
C ALA A 48 -4.67 5.74 8.49
N THR A 49 -4.57 5.97 7.19
CA THR A 49 -3.38 6.62 6.64
C THR A 49 -3.17 7.95 7.36
N ASP A 50 -2.05 8.09 8.05
CA ASP A 50 -1.70 9.28 8.80
C ASP A 50 -1.19 10.38 7.86
N ILE A 51 -1.39 11.64 8.27
CA ILE A 51 -1.01 12.81 7.47
C ILE A 51 0.51 12.83 7.22
N ASP A 52 1.31 12.34 8.18
CA ASP A 52 2.77 12.32 8.06
C ASP A 52 3.22 11.31 6.99
N SER A 53 2.63 10.12 6.93
CA SER A 53 2.83 9.18 5.81
C SER A 53 2.46 9.77 4.45
N VAL A 54 1.34 10.52 4.36
CA VAL A 54 0.97 11.20 3.10
C VAL A 54 2.01 12.27 2.72
N ARG A 55 2.55 13.00 3.70
CA ARG A 55 3.60 14.01 3.47
C ARG A 55 4.92 13.37 3.01
N GLU A 56 5.31 12.24 3.56
CA GLU A 56 6.50 11.51 3.14
C GLU A 56 6.37 11.00 1.69
N LEU A 57 5.22 10.44 1.34
CA LEU A 57 4.91 10.03 -0.02
C LEU A 57 4.86 11.21 -0.99
N LEU A 58 4.33 12.35 -0.56
CA LEU A 58 4.33 13.58 -1.34
C LEU A 58 5.75 14.10 -1.59
N ALA A 59 6.62 14.06 -0.58
CA ALA A 59 8.01 14.45 -0.72
C ALA A 59 8.75 13.54 -1.71
N THR A 60 8.52 12.23 -1.62
CA THR A 60 9.08 11.23 -2.55
C THR A 60 8.60 11.49 -3.98
N PHE A 61 7.30 11.73 -4.16
CA PHE A 61 6.72 12.05 -5.46
C PHE A 61 7.31 13.34 -6.05
N ARG A 62 7.52 14.39 -5.24
CA ARG A 62 8.15 15.64 -5.69
C ARG A 62 9.59 15.42 -6.15
N LEU A 63 10.37 14.61 -5.42
CA LEU A 63 11.73 14.25 -5.84
C LEU A 63 11.73 13.47 -7.16
N ASP A 64 10.80 12.53 -7.33
CA ASP A 64 10.64 11.78 -8.57
C ASP A 64 10.23 12.70 -9.73
N LEU A 65 9.34 13.66 -9.50
CA LEU A 65 8.95 14.66 -10.49
C LEU A 65 10.14 15.53 -10.91
N GLU A 66 10.93 16.03 -9.96
CA GLU A 66 12.11 16.86 -10.26
C GLU A 66 13.19 16.08 -11.01
N ARG A 67 13.43 14.83 -10.60
CA ARG A 67 14.41 13.95 -11.25
C ARG A 67 14.02 13.59 -12.68
N ASN A 68 12.72 13.47 -12.93
CA ASN A 68 12.19 13.00 -14.21
C ASN A 68 11.47 14.08 -15.02
N GLU A 69 11.52 15.34 -14.60
CA GLU A 69 10.89 16.49 -15.26
C GLU A 69 11.01 16.48 -16.79
N PRO A 70 12.19 16.27 -17.41
CA PRO A 70 12.32 16.28 -18.86
C PRO A 70 11.60 15.13 -19.60
N GLN A 71 11.15 14.10 -18.88
CA GLN A 71 10.46 12.93 -19.41
C GLN A 71 8.94 12.96 -19.19
N LEU A 72 8.43 13.99 -18.51
CA LEU A 72 7.03 14.12 -18.13
C LEU A 72 6.32 15.14 -19.01
N GLU A 73 5.30 14.70 -19.76
CA GLU A 73 4.48 15.59 -20.61
C GLU A 73 3.69 16.64 -19.80
N HIS A 74 3.44 16.37 -18.52
CA HIS A 74 2.60 17.19 -17.64
C HIS A 74 3.30 17.57 -16.32
N ALA A 75 4.63 17.75 -16.36
CA ALA A 75 5.44 18.05 -15.18
C ALA A 75 4.90 19.22 -14.34
N ASP A 76 4.52 20.33 -14.98
CA ASP A 76 3.98 21.51 -14.28
C ASP A 76 2.62 21.26 -13.64
N ALA A 77 1.75 20.48 -14.30
CA ALA A 77 0.44 20.12 -13.74
C ALA A 77 0.60 19.20 -12.52
N LEU A 78 1.53 18.23 -12.59
CA LEU A 78 1.84 17.33 -11.47
C LEU A 78 2.47 18.09 -10.29
N ARG A 79 3.35 19.06 -10.56
CA ARG A 79 3.95 19.93 -9.55
C ARG A 79 2.91 20.84 -8.88
N ALA A 80 1.99 21.40 -9.66
CA ALA A 80 0.88 22.19 -9.14
C ALA A 80 -0.07 21.33 -8.28
N MET A 81 -0.35 20.10 -8.70
CA MET A 81 -1.13 19.15 -7.90
C MET A 81 -0.44 18.77 -6.60
N ALA A 82 0.86 18.44 -6.64
CA ALA A 82 1.64 18.15 -5.44
C ALA A 82 1.59 19.31 -4.43
N THR A 83 1.67 20.55 -4.93
CA THR A 83 1.52 21.77 -4.11
C THR A 83 0.10 21.91 -3.54
N SER A 84 -0.93 21.56 -4.32
CA SER A 84 -2.32 21.56 -3.87
C SER A 84 -2.57 20.52 -2.76
N VAL A 85 -1.96 19.33 -2.87
CA VAL A 85 -1.98 18.31 -1.81
C VAL A 85 -1.32 18.87 -0.55
N ASP A 86 -0.11 19.40 -0.66
CA ASP A 86 0.64 19.99 0.47
C ASP A 86 -0.20 21.03 1.23
N ASN A 87 -0.80 21.97 0.49
CA ASN A 87 -1.68 22.99 1.04
C ASN A 87 -2.95 22.40 1.68
N SER A 88 -3.47 21.31 1.12
CA SER A 88 -4.67 20.65 1.65
C SER A 88 -4.37 19.81 2.90
N LEU A 89 -3.14 19.33 3.05
CA LEU A 89 -2.66 18.66 4.26
C LEU A 89 -2.41 19.62 5.43
N ALA A 90 -2.43 20.94 5.21
CA ALA A 90 -2.43 21.93 6.30
C ALA A 90 -3.79 21.99 7.01
N GLU A 91 -4.88 21.76 6.28
CA GLU A 91 -6.27 21.82 6.77
C GLU A 91 -7.10 20.64 6.23
N PRO A 92 -6.73 19.39 6.54
CA PRO A 92 -7.28 18.21 5.87
C PRO A 92 -8.78 18.03 6.08
N ALA A 93 -9.30 18.42 7.25
CA ALA A 93 -10.73 18.34 7.57
C ALA A 93 -11.61 19.27 6.72
N GLU A 94 -11.10 20.45 6.36
CA GLU A 94 -11.81 21.43 5.51
C GLU A 94 -11.67 21.10 4.02
N ARG A 95 -10.66 20.28 3.65
CA ARG A 95 -10.29 20.01 2.25
C ARG A 95 -10.43 18.55 1.83
N VAL A 96 -11.21 17.75 2.57
CA VAL A 96 -11.53 16.35 2.25
C VAL A 96 -12.01 16.19 0.81
N GLY A 97 -12.87 17.09 0.32
CA GLY A 97 -13.37 17.04 -1.06
C GLY A 97 -12.29 17.26 -2.12
N ALA A 98 -11.36 18.19 -1.87
CA ALA A 98 -10.24 18.45 -2.76
C ALA A 98 -9.24 17.28 -2.77
N LEU A 99 -8.87 16.77 -1.59
CA LEU A 99 -8.00 15.62 -1.43
C LEU A 99 -8.59 14.37 -2.11
N ARG A 100 -9.89 14.11 -1.96
CA ARG A 100 -10.59 13.02 -2.64
C ARG A 100 -10.57 13.17 -4.17
N GLY A 101 -10.79 14.39 -4.68
CA GLY A 101 -10.68 14.67 -6.11
C GLY A 101 -9.27 14.41 -6.65
N ILE A 102 -8.24 14.80 -5.89
CA ILE A 102 -6.84 14.56 -6.26
C ILE A 102 -6.52 13.06 -6.26
N ALA A 103 -6.96 12.32 -5.24
CA ALA A 103 -6.77 10.86 -5.18
C ALA A 103 -7.38 10.12 -6.39
N GLN A 104 -8.47 10.65 -6.96
CA GLN A 104 -9.12 10.07 -8.14
C GLN A 104 -8.46 10.49 -9.46
N ALA A 105 -7.97 11.73 -9.54
CA ALA A 105 -7.38 12.28 -10.78
C ALA A 105 -5.90 11.90 -10.96
N LEU A 106 -5.14 11.80 -9.86
CA LEU A 106 -3.69 11.58 -9.88
C LEU A 106 -3.28 10.31 -10.65
N PRO A 107 -3.91 9.13 -10.45
CA PRO A 107 -3.55 7.92 -11.20
C PRO A 107 -3.63 8.10 -12.71
N ALA A 108 -4.70 8.74 -13.21
CA ALA A 108 -4.88 8.96 -14.65
C ALA A 108 -3.81 9.88 -15.26
N LEU A 109 -3.26 10.80 -14.46
CA LEU A 109 -2.23 11.74 -14.89
C LEU A 109 -0.82 11.17 -14.86
N VAL A 110 -0.59 10.12 -14.05
CA VAL A 110 0.72 9.46 -13.94
C VAL A 110 0.79 8.13 -14.69
N VAL A 111 -0.32 7.63 -15.24
CA VAL A 111 -0.36 6.39 -16.04
C VAL A 111 0.64 6.46 -17.20
N GLY A 112 1.49 5.43 -17.31
CA GLY A 112 2.50 5.34 -18.35
C GLY A 112 3.70 6.27 -18.17
N SER A 113 3.75 7.02 -17.06
CA SER A 113 4.90 7.86 -16.70
C SER A 113 5.86 7.13 -15.76
N VAL A 114 7.09 7.62 -15.68
CA VAL A 114 8.11 7.11 -14.74
C VAL A 114 7.78 7.38 -13.27
N VAL A 115 6.81 8.28 -13.00
CA VAL A 115 6.32 8.61 -11.65
C VAL A 115 5.00 7.89 -11.33
N GLN A 116 4.60 6.91 -12.14
CA GLN A 116 3.34 6.18 -11.95
C GLN A 116 3.28 5.54 -10.56
N GLN A 117 4.33 4.81 -10.17
CA GLN A 117 4.35 4.08 -8.90
C GLN A 117 4.24 5.02 -7.68
N SER A 118 4.99 6.13 -7.68
CA SER A 118 4.93 7.10 -6.58
C SER A 118 3.63 7.91 -6.59
N GLY A 119 3.07 8.22 -7.76
CA GLY A 119 1.77 8.87 -7.89
C GLY A 119 0.60 7.98 -7.46
N GLU A 120 0.62 6.68 -7.79
CA GLU A 120 -0.38 5.71 -7.32
C GLU A 120 -0.33 5.50 -5.81
N ALA A 121 0.88 5.39 -5.24
CA ALA A 121 1.07 5.29 -3.79
C ALA A 121 0.54 6.52 -3.06
N LEU A 122 0.82 7.73 -3.57
CA LEU A 122 0.29 8.97 -3.02
C LEU A 122 -1.24 9.04 -3.13
N ALA A 123 -1.81 8.65 -4.28
CA ALA A 123 -3.26 8.63 -4.48
C ALA A 123 -3.96 7.67 -3.50
N HIS A 124 -3.40 6.48 -3.31
CA HIS A 124 -3.92 5.48 -2.37
C HIS A 124 -3.86 5.98 -0.93
N ALA A 125 -2.74 6.60 -0.55
CA ALA A 125 -2.54 7.18 0.78
C ALA A 125 -3.53 8.33 1.06
N ILE A 126 -3.71 9.25 0.12
CA ILE A 126 -4.73 10.31 0.23
C ILE A 126 -6.13 9.70 0.33
N GLY A 127 -6.44 8.66 -0.46
CA GLY A 127 -7.70 7.93 -0.41
C GLY A 127 -7.98 7.30 0.96
N GLY A 128 -6.95 6.75 1.61
CA GLY A 128 -7.04 6.20 2.97
C GLY A 128 -7.12 7.25 4.08
N LEU A 129 -6.68 8.49 3.82
CA LEU A 129 -6.79 9.62 4.75
C LEU A 129 -8.20 10.26 4.74
N VAL A 130 -8.91 10.19 3.60
CA VAL A 130 -10.20 10.88 3.38
C VAL A 130 -11.43 9.96 3.31
N ASN A 131 -11.23 8.67 3.55
CA ASN A 131 -12.29 7.66 3.73
C ASN A 131 -12.58 7.48 5.22
#